data_AF-A0A959RXX2-F1
#
_entry.id   AF-A0A959RXX2-F1
#
_cell.length_a   1.000
_cell.length_b   1.000
_cell.length_c   1.000
_cell.angle_alpha   90.00
_cell.angle_beta   90.00
_cell.angle_gamma   90.00
#
_symmetry.space_group_name_H-M   'P 1'
#
loop_
_entity.id
_entity.type
_entity.pdbx_description
1 polymer ?
#
loop_
_entity_poly.entity_id
_entity_poly.type
_entity_poly.pdbx_seq_one_letter_code
_entity_poly.pdbx_strand_id
1 'polypeptide(L)'
;MTKSIYILLSLLISGNIFCQNSIISESDIPKLDSIIKHLEKNINQSETPNFYSLPQTSASYFEINTKDPKNFLAELKKSENLEQLQNKFKGLQIDNDLLVIKNVYSDYKNEKKLEIKSFEIANNQNHGIKLSFNDSLNQNNLKHFHSSYTNKRDSITTIRGFYLNNEFKSINLPKRISDWINYTDLIVRPETSIFYDSDNKSNGFRAYKRTIIDSLVNYYELKTNKPPYKKEQDFITRRKELNEWQSKKEKFADSLYTNDQNFKKLLIEALEYAEENKVSNGDLEDFTAQLISKKRALELMRQNRQVGTCSFDNGPIIQQKRIASLASKTQNWDVFIKSFLNVMNDNVSRNANSNIASNARKTYIEELAKLDLDIDKILLGSNVRIEDATRKHYFSDGSKIAKAYANLN
;
A
#
# COMPACT_ATOMS: atom_id res chain seq x y z
N MET A 1 -14.64 32.87 -19.00
CA MET A 1 -13.40 32.43 -18.31
C MET A 1 -13.53 31.11 -17.54
N THR A 2 -14.69 30.44 -17.52
CA THR A 2 -14.91 29.22 -16.72
C THR A 2 -14.73 27.91 -17.49
N LYS A 3 -14.76 27.90 -18.83
CA LYS A 3 -14.53 26.67 -19.64
C LYS A 3 -13.05 26.27 -19.80
N SER A 4 -12.10 27.21 -19.72
CA SER A 4 -10.67 26.90 -19.85
C SER A 4 -10.06 26.22 -18.62
N ILE A 5 -10.66 26.38 -17.43
CA ILE A 5 -10.17 25.78 -16.19
C ILE A 5 -10.49 24.27 -16.14
N TYR A 6 -11.65 23.84 -16.68
CA TYR A 6 -11.99 22.42 -16.77
C TYR A 6 -11.12 21.66 -17.79
N ILE A 7 -10.70 22.32 -18.87
CA ILE A 7 -9.76 21.74 -19.84
C ILE A 7 -8.37 21.58 -19.19
N LEU A 8 -7.92 22.57 -18.40
CA LEU A 8 -6.65 22.48 -17.68
C LEU A 8 -6.65 21.37 -16.60
N LEU A 9 -7.77 21.16 -15.90
CA LEU A 9 -7.93 20.06 -14.94
C LEU A 9 -8.01 18.69 -15.62
N SER A 10 -8.65 18.60 -16.79
CA SER A 10 -8.67 17.37 -17.60
C SER A 10 -7.31 17.02 -18.21
N LEU A 11 -6.49 18.03 -18.54
CA LEU A 11 -5.14 17.85 -19.06
C LEU A 11 -4.14 17.43 -17.96
N LEU A 12 -4.35 17.84 -16.71
CA LEU A 12 -3.61 17.31 -15.55
C LEU A 12 -3.94 15.85 -15.24
N ILE A 13 -5.07 15.33 -15.73
CA ILE A 13 -5.45 13.91 -15.64
C ILE A 13 -4.87 13.09 -16.82
N SER A 14 -4.45 13.73 -17.91
CA SER A 14 -3.90 13.06 -19.10
C SER A 14 -2.39 12.74 -19.04
N GLY A 15 -1.75 12.94 -17.89
CA GLY A 15 -0.32 12.77 -17.71
C GLY A 15 0.17 11.34 -17.48
N ASN A 16 -0.28 10.32 -18.22
CA ASN A 16 0.34 8.98 -18.24
C ASN A 16 0.13 8.29 -19.60
N ILE A 17 0.91 8.66 -20.61
CA ILE A 17 1.09 7.80 -21.80
C ILE A 17 2.34 6.94 -21.57
N PHE A 18 2.21 6.07 -20.57
CA PHE A 18 2.60 4.67 -20.64
C PHE A 18 1.39 3.93 -20.08
N CYS A 19 0.30 3.96 -20.84
CA CYS A 19 -0.83 3.10 -20.59
C CYS A 19 -0.49 1.73 -21.18
N GLN A 20 0.34 0.96 -20.48
CA GLN A 20 -0.08 -0.42 -20.32
C GLN A 20 -1.41 -0.32 -19.57
N ASN A 21 -2.53 -0.23 -20.31
CA ASN A 21 -3.85 -0.02 -19.72
C ASN A 21 -4.19 -1.22 -18.84
N SER A 22 -3.89 -2.43 -19.34
CA SER A 22 -4.08 -3.69 -18.64
C SER A 22 -2.80 -4.25 -18.03
N ILE A 23 -2.87 -4.66 -16.77
CA ILE A 23 -1.87 -5.47 -16.08
C ILE A 23 -1.81 -6.88 -16.70
N ILE A 24 -2.97 -7.47 -16.94
CA ILE A 24 -3.11 -8.86 -17.41
C ILE A 24 -3.41 -8.85 -18.91
N SER A 25 -2.67 -9.65 -19.69
CA SER A 25 -3.00 -9.86 -21.10
C SER A 25 -4.01 -11.00 -21.23
N GLU A 26 -4.96 -10.90 -22.16
CA GLU A 26 -5.98 -11.96 -22.37
C GLU A 26 -5.33 -13.31 -22.69
N SER A 27 -4.21 -13.31 -23.40
CA SER A 27 -3.43 -14.52 -23.70
C SER A 27 -2.80 -15.19 -22.48
N ASP A 28 -2.63 -14.48 -21.36
CA ASP A 28 -2.06 -15.04 -20.13
C ASP A 28 -3.12 -15.68 -19.21
N ILE A 29 -4.40 -15.29 -19.35
CA ILE A 29 -5.50 -15.72 -18.46
C ILE A 29 -5.58 -17.25 -18.32
N PRO A 30 -5.61 -18.06 -19.40
CA PRO A 30 -5.74 -19.52 -19.25
C PRO A 30 -4.60 -20.17 -18.46
N LYS A 31 -3.39 -19.59 -18.53
CA LYS A 31 -2.23 -20.10 -17.78
C LYS A 31 -2.32 -19.71 -16.30
N LEU A 32 -2.75 -18.49 -16.01
CA LEU A 32 -3.01 -18.04 -14.65
C LEU A 32 -4.12 -18.88 -13.99
N ASP A 33 -5.23 -19.12 -14.70
CA ASP A 33 -6.33 -19.97 -14.21
C ASP A 33 -5.87 -21.40 -13.92
N SER A 34 -4.95 -21.94 -14.73
CA SER A 34 -4.36 -23.26 -14.45
C SER A 34 -3.55 -23.25 -13.15
N ILE A 35 -2.84 -22.17 -12.83
CA ILE A 35 -2.11 -22.03 -11.56
C ILE A 35 -3.11 -21.91 -10.41
N ILE A 36 -4.14 -21.09 -10.57
CA ILE A 36 -5.18 -20.88 -9.57
C ILE A 36 -5.87 -22.19 -9.22
N LYS A 37 -6.33 -22.96 -10.21
CA LYS A 37 -6.95 -24.27 -10.00
C LYS A 37 -6.05 -25.24 -9.22
N HIS A 38 -4.75 -25.21 -9.47
CA HIS A 38 -3.79 -26.00 -8.71
C HIS A 38 -3.69 -25.53 -7.25
N LEU A 39 -3.60 -24.23 -7.02
CA LEU A 39 -3.56 -23.64 -5.68
C LEU A 39 -4.85 -23.93 -4.91
N GLU A 40 -6.02 -23.71 -5.51
CA GLU A 40 -7.32 -23.96 -4.89
C GLU A 40 -7.53 -25.43 -4.55
N LYS A 41 -7.07 -26.35 -5.41
CA LYS A 41 -7.08 -27.78 -5.09
C LYS A 41 -6.29 -28.07 -3.82
N ASN A 42 -5.11 -27.47 -3.66
CA ASN A 42 -4.28 -27.64 -2.48
C ASN A 42 -4.93 -26.98 -1.24
N ILE A 43 -5.54 -25.81 -1.40
CA ILE A 43 -6.27 -25.10 -0.33
C ILE A 43 -7.44 -25.95 0.17
N ASN A 44 -8.23 -26.52 -0.73
CA ASN A 44 -9.38 -27.36 -0.38
C ASN A 44 -8.99 -28.67 0.33
N GLN A 45 -7.72 -29.08 0.22
CA GLN A 45 -7.17 -30.24 0.94
C GLN A 45 -6.48 -29.86 2.24
N SER A 46 -6.25 -28.56 2.49
CA SER A 46 -5.60 -28.05 3.69
C SER A 46 -6.59 -27.82 4.83
N GLU A 47 -6.13 -28.00 6.07
CA GLU A 47 -6.91 -27.60 7.24
C GLU A 47 -6.86 -26.08 7.41
N THR A 48 -8.03 -25.45 7.56
CA THR A 48 -8.10 -24.02 7.89
C THR A 48 -7.65 -23.82 9.34
N PRO A 49 -6.62 -22.98 9.58
CA PRO A 49 -6.21 -22.67 10.94
C PRO A 49 -7.25 -21.84 11.71
N ASN A 50 -7.16 -21.88 13.03
CA ASN A 50 -7.87 -20.91 13.87
C ASN A 50 -7.16 -19.54 13.80
N PHE A 51 -7.97 -18.48 13.71
CA PHE A 51 -7.53 -17.10 13.78
C PHE A 51 -8.28 -16.38 14.90
N TYR A 52 -7.64 -15.39 15.50
CA TYR A 52 -8.21 -14.63 16.61
C TYR A 52 -8.38 -13.17 16.21
N SER A 53 -9.49 -12.57 16.63
CA SER A 53 -9.72 -11.13 16.48
C SER A 53 -8.63 -10.33 17.19
N LEU A 54 -8.47 -9.06 16.82
CA LEU A 54 -7.83 -8.12 17.75
C LEU A 54 -8.54 -8.15 19.12
N PRO A 55 -7.83 -7.87 20.23
CA PRO A 55 -8.47 -7.82 21.53
C PRO A 55 -9.60 -6.79 21.55
N GLN A 56 -10.77 -7.21 22.02
CA GLN A 56 -11.98 -6.40 22.04
C GLN A 56 -12.69 -6.48 23.39
N THR A 57 -13.48 -5.47 23.71
CA THR A 57 -14.33 -5.43 24.92
C THR A 57 -15.48 -4.42 24.75
N SER A 58 -16.36 -4.37 25.75
CA SER A 58 -17.32 -3.29 25.96
C SER A 58 -16.71 -2.23 26.88
N ALA A 59 -16.80 -0.96 26.50
CA ALA A 59 -16.32 0.15 27.31
C ALA A 59 -17.20 1.39 27.13
N SER A 60 -17.11 2.31 28.08
CA SER A 60 -17.76 3.62 27.99
C SER A 60 -16.71 4.67 27.69
N TYR A 61 -16.94 5.49 26.66
CA TYR A 61 -16.10 6.64 26.35
C TYR A 61 -16.38 7.77 27.33
N PHE A 62 -15.35 8.54 27.66
CA PHE A 62 -15.50 9.79 28.39
C PHE A 62 -14.64 10.90 27.79
N GLU A 63 -15.13 12.14 27.87
CA GLU A 63 -14.37 13.34 27.55
C GLU A 63 -14.72 14.49 28.50
N ILE A 64 -13.71 15.22 28.95
CA ILE A 64 -13.88 16.41 29.78
C ILE A 64 -12.86 17.48 29.42
N ASN A 65 -13.32 18.73 29.41
CA ASN A 65 -12.48 19.92 29.36
C ASN A 65 -12.40 20.53 30.76
N THR A 66 -11.21 20.54 31.37
CA THR A 66 -11.02 20.98 32.76
C THR A 66 -9.76 21.83 32.93
N LYS A 67 -9.83 22.79 33.86
CA LYS A 67 -8.67 23.56 34.35
C LYS A 67 -7.93 22.84 35.49
N ASP A 68 -8.53 21.80 36.06
CA ASP A 68 -7.95 20.99 37.13
C ASP A 68 -7.88 19.51 36.71
N PRO A 69 -6.94 19.16 35.81
CA PRO A 69 -6.81 17.79 35.32
C PRO A 69 -6.35 16.82 36.40
N LYS A 70 -5.61 17.28 37.41
CA LYS A 70 -5.08 16.43 38.49
C LYS A 70 -6.22 15.87 39.35
N ASN A 71 -7.17 16.71 39.71
CA ASN A 71 -8.35 16.29 40.46
C ASN A 71 -9.19 15.28 39.68
N PHE A 72 -9.49 15.56 38.40
CA PHE A 72 -10.24 14.60 37.56
C PHE A 72 -9.55 13.23 37.48
N LEU A 73 -8.24 13.20 37.20
CA LEU A 73 -7.49 11.94 37.11
C LEU A 73 -7.39 11.19 38.46
N ALA A 74 -7.35 11.91 39.58
CA ALA A 74 -7.37 11.30 40.91
C ALA A 74 -8.72 10.63 41.20
N GLU A 75 -9.82 11.27 40.79
CA GLU A 75 -11.16 10.74 40.95
C GLU A 75 -11.45 9.59 39.97
N LEU A 76 -11.01 9.68 38.71
CA LEU A 76 -11.12 8.61 37.71
C LEU A 76 -10.47 7.29 38.18
N LYS A 77 -9.36 7.38 38.92
CA LYS A 77 -8.69 6.21 39.49
C LYS A 77 -9.46 5.56 40.63
N LYS A 78 -10.25 6.34 41.38
CA LYS A 78 -11.04 5.87 42.53
C LYS A 78 -12.42 5.40 42.13
N SER A 79 -12.98 6.00 41.08
CA SER A 79 -14.35 5.74 40.63
C SER A 79 -14.52 4.30 40.17
N GLU A 80 -15.64 3.70 40.58
CA GLU A 80 -16.03 2.35 40.16
C GLU A 80 -16.76 2.36 38.81
N ASN A 81 -17.37 3.49 38.44
CA ASN A 81 -18.04 3.71 37.18
C ASN A 81 -18.02 5.20 36.80
N LEU A 82 -18.39 5.52 35.55
CA LEU A 82 -18.40 6.90 35.06
C LEU A 82 -19.58 7.73 35.58
N GLU A 83 -20.66 7.11 36.04
CA GLU A 83 -21.84 7.81 36.59
C GLU A 83 -21.48 8.61 37.85
N GLN A 84 -20.63 8.04 38.71
CA GLN A 84 -20.05 8.73 39.88
C GLN A 84 -19.30 10.00 39.47
N LEU A 85 -18.57 9.97 38.35
CA LEU A 85 -17.82 11.11 37.85
C LEU A 85 -18.74 12.16 37.22
N GLN A 86 -19.80 11.75 36.52
CA GLN A 86 -20.75 12.66 35.86
C GLN A 86 -21.44 13.57 36.87
N ASN A 87 -21.78 13.05 38.06
CA ASN A 87 -22.36 13.82 39.14
C ASN A 87 -21.38 14.85 39.73
N LYS A 88 -20.07 14.54 39.72
CA LYS A 88 -19.02 15.38 40.34
C LYS A 88 -18.45 16.42 39.37
N PHE A 89 -18.38 16.10 38.08
CA PHE A 89 -17.75 16.93 37.06
C PHE A 89 -18.76 17.37 36.00
N LYS A 90 -19.30 18.58 36.19
CA LYS A 90 -20.18 19.22 35.21
C LYS A 90 -19.47 19.35 33.86
N GLY A 91 -20.10 18.89 32.79
CA GLY A 91 -19.54 18.91 31.43
C GLY A 91 -18.74 17.66 31.04
N LEU A 92 -18.72 16.63 31.88
CA LEU A 92 -18.25 15.30 31.48
C LEU A 92 -19.21 14.71 30.42
N GLN A 93 -18.67 14.46 29.23
CA GLN A 93 -19.36 13.75 28.16
C GLN A 93 -19.11 12.25 28.32
N ILE A 94 -20.16 11.45 28.14
CA ILE A 94 -20.09 9.99 28.24
C ILE A 94 -20.86 9.38 27.07
N ASP A 95 -20.30 8.32 26.50
CA ASP A 95 -20.97 7.46 25.53
C ASP A 95 -20.80 6.00 26.00
N ASN A 96 -21.91 5.34 26.32
CA ASN A 96 -21.92 4.07 27.05
C ASN A 96 -21.94 2.86 26.11
N ASP A 97 -21.49 1.72 26.64
CA ASP A 97 -21.66 0.40 26.02
C ASP A 97 -21.15 0.29 24.58
N LEU A 98 -19.99 0.90 24.34
CA LEU A 98 -19.30 0.85 23.05
C LEU A 98 -18.53 -0.44 22.88
N LEU A 99 -18.63 -1.05 21.70
CA LEU A 99 -17.66 -2.03 21.25
C LEU A 99 -16.33 -1.32 20.98
N VAL A 100 -15.28 -1.71 21.69
CA VAL A 100 -13.94 -1.15 21.54
C VAL A 100 -12.92 -2.22 21.19
N ILE A 101 -11.96 -1.87 20.35
CA ILE A 101 -10.82 -2.71 20.03
C ILE A 101 -9.51 -2.09 20.50
N LYS A 102 -8.56 -2.94 20.83
CA LYS A 102 -7.18 -2.59 21.19
C LYS A 102 -6.25 -3.04 20.08
N ASN A 103 -5.48 -2.12 19.52
CA ASN A 103 -4.55 -2.41 18.43
C ASN A 103 -3.15 -1.86 18.75
N VAL A 104 -2.12 -2.67 18.56
CA VAL A 104 -0.72 -2.25 18.66
C VAL A 104 -0.13 -2.21 17.27
N TYR A 105 0.39 -1.05 16.87
CA TYR A 105 0.93 -0.85 15.52
C TYR A 105 2.16 0.05 15.54
N SER A 106 3.00 -0.02 14.52
CA SER A 106 4.11 0.93 14.32
C SER A 106 3.63 2.08 13.44
N ASP A 107 3.89 3.32 13.86
CA ASP A 107 3.58 4.49 13.05
C ASP A 107 4.62 4.74 11.94
N TYR A 108 4.47 5.85 11.22
CA TYR A 108 5.37 6.22 10.11
C TYR A 108 6.81 6.51 10.54
N LYS A 109 7.07 6.68 11.85
CA LYS A 109 8.41 6.81 12.43
C LYS A 109 8.95 5.48 12.96
N ASN A 110 8.26 4.37 12.70
CA ASN A 110 8.50 3.06 13.30
C ASN A 110 8.37 3.06 14.84
N GLU A 111 7.64 4.02 15.42
CA GLU A 111 7.37 4.03 16.85
C GLU A 111 6.14 3.15 17.13
N LYS A 112 6.26 2.23 18.09
CA LYS A 112 5.11 1.43 18.54
C LYS A 112 4.09 2.33 19.24
N LYS A 113 2.84 2.23 18.81
CA LYS A 113 1.67 2.94 19.36
C LYS A 113 0.60 1.93 19.76
N LEU A 114 -0.17 2.31 20.77
CA LEU A 114 -1.40 1.65 21.18
C LEU A 114 -2.58 2.53 20.73
N GLU A 115 -3.47 1.97 19.93
CA GLU A 115 -4.75 2.58 19.57
C GLU A 115 -5.88 1.82 20.28
N ILE A 116 -6.76 2.59 20.92
CA ILE A 116 -8.05 2.08 21.40
C ILE A 116 -9.11 2.91 20.71
N LYS A 117 -10.05 2.23 20.06
CA LYS A 117 -11.12 2.90 19.32
C LYS A 117 -12.44 2.17 19.41
N SER A 118 -13.51 2.94 19.35
CA SER A 118 -14.87 2.46 19.06
C SER A 118 -15.19 2.66 17.58
N PHE A 119 -16.36 2.16 17.19
CA PHE A 119 -16.89 2.29 15.85
C PHE A 119 -18.26 2.95 15.90
N GLU A 120 -18.57 3.70 14.86
CA GLU A 120 -19.92 4.20 14.62
C GLU A 120 -20.81 3.02 14.24
N ILE A 121 -21.68 2.62 15.16
CA ILE A 121 -22.70 1.59 14.96
C ILE A 121 -24.03 2.23 15.32
N ALA A 122 -24.96 2.22 14.37
CA ALA A 122 -26.24 2.93 14.48
C ALA A 122 -26.07 4.43 14.76
N ASN A 123 -26.38 4.88 15.99
CA ASN A 123 -26.41 6.30 16.35
C ASN A 123 -25.20 6.75 17.20
N ASN A 124 -24.23 5.88 17.46
CA ASN A 124 -23.08 6.20 18.30
C ASN A 124 -21.94 6.81 17.49
N GLN A 125 -21.16 7.70 18.11
CA GLN A 125 -20.00 8.31 17.44
C GLN A 125 -18.77 7.40 17.52
N ASN A 126 -17.87 7.55 16.55
CA ASN A 126 -16.56 6.92 16.63
C ASN A 126 -15.64 7.69 17.58
N HIS A 127 -15.01 6.97 18.50
CA HIS A 127 -14.08 7.54 19.46
C HIS A 127 -12.73 6.85 19.34
N GLY A 128 -11.65 7.55 19.63
CA GLY A 128 -10.32 7.00 19.51
C GLY A 128 -9.28 7.72 20.34
N ILE A 129 -8.42 6.95 20.99
CA ILE A 129 -7.22 7.45 21.66
C ILE A 129 -5.98 6.72 21.13
N LYS A 130 -4.88 7.46 21.07
CA LYS A 130 -3.56 6.95 20.67
C LYS A 130 -2.57 7.23 21.79
N LEU A 131 -1.88 6.19 22.23
CA LEU A 131 -0.90 6.23 23.31
C LEU A 131 0.44 5.73 22.77
N SER A 132 1.54 6.24 23.31
CA SER A 132 2.83 5.59 23.14
C SER A 132 2.78 4.21 23.76
N PHE A 133 3.24 3.18 23.04
CA PHE A 133 3.20 1.82 23.55
C PHE A 133 4.12 1.67 24.76
N ASN A 134 3.63 0.99 25.80
CA ASN A 134 4.37 0.57 26.98
C ASN A 134 3.80 -0.78 27.42
N ASP A 135 4.65 -1.73 27.82
CA ASP A 135 4.23 -3.07 28.25
C ASP A 135 3.26 -3.03 29.45
N SER A 136 3.34 -2.00 30.30
CA SER A 136 2.38 -1.78 31.39
C SER A 136 0.96 -1.52 30.91
N LEU A 137 0.78 -0.98 29.70
CA LEU A 137 -0.53 -0.75 29.07
C LEU A 137 -1.16 -2.04 28.52
N ASN A 138 -0.42 -3.15 28.54
CA ASN A 138 -0.92 -4.47 28.14
C ASN A 138 -1.30 -5.36 29.34
N GLN A 139 -1.24 -4.85 30.57
CA GLN A 139 -1.69 -5.58 31.74
C GLN A 139 -3.23 -5.71 31.77
N ASN A 140 -3.72 -6.89 32.14
CA ASN A 140 -5.16 -7.20 32.11
C ASN A 140 -5.98 -6.46 33.17
N ASN A 141 -5.35 -5.82 34.16
CA ASN A 141 -6.01 -5.19 35.31
C ASN A 141 -6.33 -3.69 35.12
N LEU A 142 -6.10 -3.12 33.94
CA LEU A 142 -6.38 -1.71 33.69
C LEU A 142 -7.89 -1.48 33.55
N LYS A 143 -8.46 -0.66 34.44
CA LYS A 143 -9.88 -0.26 34.37
C LYS A 143 -10.17 0.80 33.31
N HIS A 144 -9.17 1.56 32.89
CA HIS A 144 -9.36 2.65 31.93
C HIS A 144 -8.08 2.98 31.18
N PHE A 145 -8.25 3.55 30.00
CA PHE A 145 -7.19 4.12 29.18
C PHE A 145 -7.54 5.56 28.84
N HIS A 146 -6.58 6.48 28.91
CA HIS A 146 -6.85 7.88 28.60
C HIS A 146 -5.66 8.59 27.97
N SER A 147 -5.98 9.65 27.24
CA SER A 147 -5.03 10.62 26.71
C SER A 147 -5.42 12.01 27.20
N SER A 148 -4.43 12.87 27.41
CA SER A 148 -4.63 14.23 27.89
C SER A 148 -3.90 15.22 26.98
N TYR A 149 -4.56 16.32 26.64
CA TYR A 149 -3.98 17.41 25.85
C TYR A 149 -4.29 18.74 26.52
N THR A 150 -3.26 19.53 26.84
CA THR A 150 -3.42 20.87 27.42
C THR A 150 -3.21 21.93 26.36
N ASN A 151 -4.24 22.76 26.14
CA ASN A 151 -4.13 23.94 25.32
C ASN A 151 -3.34 25.03 26.09
N LYS A 152 -2.22 25.46 25.50
CA LYS A 152 -1.31 26.43 26.12
C LYS A 152 -1.91 27.83 26.28
N ARG A 153 -2.95 28.19 25.50
CA ARG A 153 -3.50 29.55 25.49
C ARG A 153 -4.46 29.80 26.65
N ASP A 154 -5.34 28.85 26.92
CA ASP A 154 -6.40 28.95 27.92
C ASP A 154 -6.13 28.09 29.17
N SER A 155 -5.04 27.31 29.15
CA SER A 155 -4.67 26.34 30.19
C SER A 155 -5.77 25.31 30.46
N ILE A 156 -6.64 25.05 29.47
CA ILE A 156 -7.66 24.01 29.55
C ILE A 156 -7.05 22.70 29.07
N THR A 157 -7.29 21.65 29.85
CA THR A 157 -6.89 20.29 29.50
C THR A 157 -8.11 19.49 29.06
N THR A 158 -8.06 18.96 27.85
CA THR A 158 -8.99 17.93 27.37
C THR A 158 -8.46 16.58 27.79
N ILE A 159 -9.24 15.85 28.57
CA ILE A 159 -8.95 14.46 28.95
C ILE A 159 -10.03 13.59 28.32
N ARG A 160 -9.60 12.58 27.57
CA ARG A 160 -10.53 11.62 26.95
C ARG A 160 -10.01 10.20 27.02
N GLY A 161 -10.91 9.25 27.03
CA GLY A 161 -10.53 7.86 27.19
C GLY A 161 -11.70 6.90 27.20
N PHE A 162 -11.37 5.66 27.54
CA PHE A 162 -12.33 4.57 27.69
C PHE A 162 -12.24 4.01 29.09
N TYR A 163 -13.38 3.89 29.77
CA TYR A 163 -13.55 3.13 31.00
C TYR A 163 -14.07 1.75 30.62
N LEU A 164 -13.33 0.70 30.96
CA LEU A 164 -13.66 -0.66 30.52
C LEU A 164 -14.76 -1.25 31.41
N ASN A 165 -15.79 -1.81 30.78
CA ASN A 165 -16.80 -2.59 31.51
C ASN A 165 -16.28 -4.01 31.76
N ASN A 166 -15.41 -4.52 30.87
CA ASN A 166 -14.80 -5.84 30.93
C ASN A 166 -13.34 -5.79 30.44
N GLU A 167 -12.52 -6.78 30.80
CA GLU A 167 -11.16 -6.93 30.27
C GLU A 167 -11.17 -7.19 28.75
N PHE A 168 -10.12 -6.73 28.06
CA PHE A 168 -9.90 -7.03 26.64
C PHE A 168 -9.69 -8.52 26.43
N LYS A 169 -10.42 -9.11 25.48
CA LYS A 169 -10.27 -10.51 25.08
C LYS A 169 -10.29 -10.64 23.57
N SER A 170 -9.45 -11.52 23.06
CA SER A 170 -9.53 -11.95 21.67
C SER A 170 -10.49 -13.13 21.58
N ILE A 171 -11.28 -13.18 20.50
CA ILE A 171 -12.22 -14.28 20.27
C ILE A 171 -11.78 -15.09 19.06
N ASN A 172 -12.07 -16.39 19.06
CA ASN A 172 -11.87 -17.22 17.89
C ASN A 172 -12.80 -16.73 16.77
N LEU A 173 -12.24 -16.50 15.58
CA LEU A 173 -13.00 -16.04 14.44
C LEU A 173 -13.90 -17.16 13.90
N PRO A 174 -15.11 -16.84 13.41
CA PRO A 174 -15.97 -17.82 12.77
C PRO A 174 -15.23 -18.53 11.63
N LYS A 175 -15.47 -19.84 11.47
CA LYS A 175 -14.79 -20.69 10.48
C LYS A 175 -14.77 -20.07 9.08
N ARG A 176 -15.90 -19.52 8.64
CA ARG A 176 -16.01 -18.83 7.33
C ARG A 176 -15.01 -17.68 7.17
N ILE A 177 -14.79 -16.88 8.20
CA ILE A 177 -13.82 -15.76 8.15
C ILE A 177 -12.40 -16.31 8.17
N SER A 178 -12.12 -17.31 9.01
CA SER A 178 -10.85 -18.03 9.02
C SER A 178 -10.52 -18.62 7.66
N ASP A 179 -11.51 -19.19 6.96
CA ASP A 179 -11.34 -19.76 5.61
C ASP A 179 -10.93 -18.67 4.61
N TRP A 180 -11.50 -17.46 4.70
CA TRP A 180 -11.17 -16.33 3.81
C TRP A 180 -9.77 -15.78 4.06
N ILE A 181 -9.37 -15.66 5.33
CA ILE A 181 -8.01 -15.27 5.72
C ILE A 181 -7.01 -16.30 5.19
N ASN A 182 -7.27 -17.59 5.45
CA ASN A 182 -6.39 -18.68 5.00
C ASN A 182 -6.28 -18.74 3.48
N TYR A 183 -7.40 -18.63 2.77
CA TYR A 183 -7.43 -18.55 1.31
C TYR A 183 -6.58 -17.38 0.81
N THR A 184 -6.72 -16.21 1.41
CA THR A 184 -5.94 -15.02 1.05
C THR A 184 -4.44 -15.28 1.21
N ASP A 185 -4.00 -15.82 2.35
CA ASP A 185 -2.58 -16.04 2.61
C ASP A 185 -1.97 -17.13 1.71
N LEU A 186 -2.72 -18.20 1.41
CA LEU A 186 -2.28 -19.26 0.52
C LEU A 186 -2.23 -18.82 -0.95
N ILE A 187 -3.14 -17.93 -1.37
CA ILE A 187 -3.14 -17.36 -2.72
C ILE A 187 -2.04 -16.30 -2.87
N VAL A 188 -1.89 -15.40 -1.89
CA VAL A 188 -1.03 -14.22 -2.00
C VAL A 188 0.42 -14.49 -1.58
N ARG A 189 0.65 -15.46 -0.67
CA ARG A 189 1.95 -15.76 -0.07
C ARG A 189 2.61 -14.50 0.50
N PRO A 190 2.10 -13.96 1.62
CA PRO A 190 2.57 -12.68 2.17
C PRO A 190 4.06 -12.64 2.50
N GLU A 191 4.72 -13.78 2.66
CA GLU A 191 6.17 -13.93 2.81
C GLU A 191 6.99 -13.55 1.56
N THR A 192 6.39 -13.58 0.36
CA THR A 192 7.08 -13.31 -0.91
C THR A 192 7.61 -11.89 -0.97
N SER A 193 8.92 -11.71 -1.19
CA SER A 193 9.47 -10.38 -1.42
C SER A 193 9.34 -9.98 -2.90
N ILE A 194 8.73 -8.83 -3.15
CA ILE A 194 8.73 -8.22 -4.49
C ILE A 194 10.13 -7.75 -4.84
N PHE A 195 10.75 -6.97 -3.97
CA PHE A 195 12.08 -6.40 -4.18
C PHE A 195 13.13 -7.17 -3.40
N TYR A 196 14.35 -7.23 -3.93
CA TYR A 196 15.47 -7.91 -3.28
C TYR A 196 16.18 -7.07 -2.23
N ASP A 197 16.01 -5.75 -2.25
CA ASP A 197 16.54 -4.91 -1.18
C ASP A 197 15.66 -5.01 0.08
N SER A 198 16.28 -5.35 1.21
CA SER A 198 15.68 -5.25 2.54
C SER A 198 15.73 -3.83 3.10
N ASP A 199 16.66 -3.02 2.59
CA ASP A 199 17.04 -1.77 3.21
C ASP A 199 16.23 -0.62 2.63
N ASN A 200 15.71 0.24 3.51
CA ASN A 200 15.27 1.58 3.14
C ASN A 200 16.46 2.29 2.50
N LYS A 201 16.59 2.22 1.17
CA LYS A 201 17.52 3.05 0.41
C LYS A 201 17.19 4.49 0.78
N SER A 202 17.99 5.06 1.68
CA SER A 202 17.94 6.48 1.94
C SER A 202 18.31 7.16 0.62
N ASN A 203 17.56 8.19 0.25
CA ASN A 203 17.91 9.10 -0.84
C ASN A 203 19.14 9.94 -0.46
N GLY A 204 20.17 9.33 0.13
CA GLY A 204 21.46 9.97 0.30
C GLY A 204 21.98 10.31 -1.09
N PHE A 205 22.28 11.58 -1.32
CA PHE A 205 22.93 12.04 -2.54
C PHE A 205 24.28 11.32 -2.69
N ARG A 206 24.29 10.19 -3.39
CA ARG A 206 25.52 9.56 -3.86
C ARG A 206 25.90 10.24 -5.17
N ALA A 207 27.18 10.60 -5.31
CA ALA A 207 27.70 11.11 -6.56
C ALA A 207 27.44 10.07 -7.66
N TYR A 208 26.69 10.47 -8.70
CA TYR A 208 26.33 9.59 -9.80
C TYR A 208 27.58 9.23 -10.62
N LYS A 209 27.92 7.95 -10.69
CA LYS A 209 28.98 7.45 -11.56
C LYS A 209 28.36 6.87 -12.82
N ARG A 210 28.74 7.40 -13.99
CA ARG A 210 28.31 6.83 -15.28
C ARG A 210 28.74 5.38 -15.41
N THR A 211 27.84 4.56 -15.94
CA THR A 211 28.01 3.12 -16.14
C THR A 211 27.79 2.76 -17.62
N ILE A 212 28.03 1.49 -17.97
CA ILE A 212 27.71 0.98 -19.31
C ILE A 212 26.20 1.07 -19.64
N ILE A 213 25.33 1.08 -18.60
CA ILE A 213 23.90 1.30 -18.76
C ILE A 213 23.63 2.71 -19.30
N ASP A 214 24.35 3.73 -18.81
CA ASP A 214 24.27 5.08 -19.36
C ASP A 214 24.72 5.15 -20.81
N SER A 215 25.78 4.41 -21.15
CA SER A 215 26.30 4.35 -22.52
C SER A 215 25.25 3.76 -23.47
N LEU A 216 24.56 2.68 -23.07
CA LEU A 216 23.45 2.10 -23.83
C LEU A 216 22.32 3.11 -24.05
N VAL A 217 21.86 3.77 -22.98
CA VAL A 217 20.76 4.74 -23.06
C VAL A 217 21.15 5.92 -23.95
N ASN A 218 22.33 6.52 -23.73
CA ASN A 218 22.81 7.63 -24.55
C ASN A 218 22.94 7.23 -26.03
N TYR A 219 23.45 6.02 -26.32
CA TYR A 219 23.56 5.52 -27.69
C TYR A 219 22.18 5.42 -28.36
N TYR A 220 21.21 4.84 -27.66
CA TYR A 220 19.83 4.74 -28.13
C TYR A 220 19.21 6.13 -28.39
N GLU A 221 19.36 7.07 -27.46
CA GLU A 221 18.81 8.42 -27.58
C GLU A 221 19.39 9.18 -28.78
N LEU A 222 20.70 9.03 -29.04
CA LEU A 222 21.37 9.62 -30.19
C LEU A 222 20.88 8.99 -31.50
N LYS A 223 20.84 7.65 -31.58
CA LYS A 223 20.44 6.94 -32.80
C LYS A 223 18.98 7.16 -33.20
N THR A 224 18.13 7.45 -32.23
CA THR A 224 16.69 7.66 -32.43
C THR A 224 16.30 9.14 -32.45
N ASN A 225 17.29 10.04 -32.43
CA ASN A 225 17.10 11.49 -32.45
C ASN A 225 16.12 11.97 -31.37
N LYS A 226 16.35 11.58 -30.11
CA LYS A 226 15.52 12.04 -28.99
C LYS A 226 15.42 13.57 -29.01
N PRO A 227 14.22 14.16 -28.95
CA PRO A 227 14.06 15.61 -28.99
C PRO A 227 14.87 16.28 -27.87
N PRO A 228 15.79 17.21 -28.20
CA PRO A 228 16.67 17.83 -27.23
C PRO A 228 15.89 18.76 -26.30
N TYR A 229 16.40 18.96 -25.10
CA TYR A 229 15.83 19.95 -24.19
C TYR A 229 16.11 21.36 -24.71
N LYS A 230 15.06 22.19 -24.80
CA LYS A 230 15.14 23.61 -25.16
C LYS A 230 14.60 24.44 -23.99
N LYS A 231 15.44 25.30 -23.41
CA LYS A 231 15.10 26.07 -22.20
C LYS A 231 13.85 26.94 -22.35
N GLU A 232 13.60 27.43 -23.56
CA GLU A 232 12.50 28.34 -23.89
C GLU A 232 11.19 27.63 -24.29
N GLN A 233 11.22 26.29 -24.40
CA GLN A 233 10.05 25.52 -24.81
C GLN A 233 9.06 25.35 -23.65
N ASP A 234 7.77 25.55 -23.91
CA ASP A 234 6.75 25.33 -22.90
C ASP A 234 6.61 23.83 -22.57
N PHE A 235 6.14 23.57 -21.34
CA PHE A 235 6.02 22.21 -20.81
C PHE A 235 5.10 21.31 -21.64
N ILE A 236 4.01 21.85 -22.20
CA ILE A 236 3.02 21.07 -22.95
C ILE A 236 3.62 20.61 -24.27
N THR A 237 4.25 21.51 -25.01
CA THR A 237 4.94 21.19 -26.27
C THR A 237 6.07 20.20 -26.04
N ARG A 238 6.91 20.43 -25.02
CA ARG A 238 7.98 19.50 -24.65
C ARG A 238 7.44 18.10 -24.34
N ARG A 239 6.37 18.02 -23.55
CA ARG A 239 5.71 16.77 -23.18
C ARG A 239 5.17 16.05 -24.42
N LYS A 240 4.55 16.77 -25.35
CA LYS A 240 4.03 16.23 -26.61
C LYS A 240 5.15 15.61 -27.45
N GLU A 241 6.23 16.34 -27.72
CA GLU A 241 7.37 15.84 -28.50
C GLU A 241 8.00 14.59 -27.86
N LEU A 242 8.19 14.60 -26.54
CA LEU A 242 8.70 13.43 -25.81
C LEU A 242 7.76 12.24 -25.91
N ASN A 243 6.46 12.45 -25.74
CA ASN A 243 5.48 11.38 -25.82
C ASN A 243 5.43 10.78 -27.24
N GLU A 244 5.53 11.62 -28.29
CA GLU A 244 5.59 11.16 -29.67
C GLU A 244 6.85 10.32 -29.94
N TRP A 245 8.02 10.75 -29.44
CA TRP A 245 9.26 9.97 -29.55
C TRP A 245 9.17 8.66 -28.73
N GLN A 246 8.68 8.72 -27.49
CA GLN A 246 8.50 7.56 -26.62
C GLN A 246 7.51 6.54 -27.20
N SER A 247 6.45 6.99 -27.89
CA SER A 247 5.48 6.10 -28.54
C SER A 247 6.09 5.19 -29.63
N LYS A 248 7.26 5.57 -30.15
CA LYS A 248 8.00 4.82 -31.16
C LYS A 248 9.12 3.96 -30.56
N LYS A 249 9.28 3.95 -29.22
CA LYS A 249 10.39 3.30 -28.52
C LYS A 249 10.57 1.84 -28.92
N GLU A 250 9.48 1.08 -28.92
CA GLU A 250 9.50 -0.34 -29.28
C GLU A 250 10.04 -0.55 -30.70
N LYS A 251 9.48 0.16 -31.68
CA LYS A 251 9.90 0.08 -33.10
C LYS A 251 11.36 0.46 -33.30
N PHE A 252 11.82 1.49 -32.60
CA PHE A 252 13.22 1.91 -32.66
C PHE A 252 14.16 0.86 -32.06
N ALA A 253 13.80 0.31 -30.90
CA ALA A 253 14.60 -0.72 -30.22
C ALA A 253 14.71 -1.99 -31.08
N ASP A 254 13.61 -2.46 -31.68
CA ASP A 254 13.60 -3.63 -32.58
C ASP A 254 14.51 -3.41 -33.80
N SER A 255 14.38 -2.24 -34.44
CA SER A 255 15.18 -1.88 -35.61
C SER A 255 16.67 -1.81 -35.28
N LEU A 256 17.04 -1.17 -34.15
CA LEU A 256 18.43 -1.08 -33.72
C LEU A 256 18.99 -2.44 -33.33
N TYR A 257 18.22 -3.27 -32.63
CA TYR A 257 18.66 -4.61 -32.24
C TYR A 257 18.93 -5.51 -33.45
N THR A 258 18.15 -5.35 -34.52
CA THR A 258 18.29 -6.13 -35.76
C THR A 258 19.46 -5.64 -36.62
N ASN A 259 19.64 -4.32 -36.74
CA ASN A 259 20.50 -3.73 -37.78
C ASN A 259 21.78 -3.05 -37.24
N ASP A 260 21.88 -2.77 -35.94
CA ASP A 260 23.02 -2.07 -35.34
C ASP A 260 23.75 -2.97 -34.33
N GLN A 261 24.87 -3.56 -34.77
CA GLN A 261 25.68 -4.46 -33.94
C GLN A 261 26.23 -3.79 -32.68
N ASN A 262 26.48 -2.48 -32.71
CA ASN A 262 26.97 -1.76 -31.54
C ASN A 262 25.87 -1.63 -30.48
N PHE A 263 24.64 -1.31 -30.88
CA PHE A 263 23.51 -1.29 -29.95
C PHE A 263 23.30 -2.67 -29.32
N LYS A 264 23.31 -3.73 -30.13
CA LYS A 264 23.16 -5.11 -29.64
C LYS A 264 24.26 -5.49 -28.64
N LYS A 265 25.52 -5.18 -28.95
CA LYS A 265 26.65 -5.42 -28.05
C LYS A 265 26.51 -4.64 -26.74
N LEU A 266 26.21 -3.34 -26.80
CA LEU A 266 26.00 -2.50 -25.61
C LEU A 266 24.84 -3.00 -24.74
N LEU A 267 23.75 -3.49 -25.35
CA LEU A 267 22.62 -4.05 -24.61
C LEU A 267 23.02 -5.29 -23.82
N ILE A 268 23.79 -6.19 -24.43
CA ILE A 268 24.27 -7.42 -23.77
C ILE A 268 25.24 -7.06 -22.64
N GLU A 269 26.24 -6.21 -22.89
CA GLU A 269 27.21 -5.78 -21.87
C GLU A 269 26.54 -5.04 -20.71
N ALA A 270 25.56 -4.19 -20.98
CA ALA A 270 24.82 -3.48 -19.94
C ALA A 270 23.96 -4.42 -19.10
N LEU A 271 23.36 -5.44 -19.72
CA LEU A 271 22.58 -6.46 -19.03
C LEU A 271 23.45 -7.33 -18.12
N GLU A 272 24.60 -7.80 -18.61
CA GLU A 272 25.56 -8.56 -17.80
C GLU A 272 26.07 -7.74 -16.61
N TYR A 273 26.47 -6.49 -16.86
CA TYR A 273 26.88 -5.56 -15.81
C TYR A 273 25.78 -5.36 -14.76
N ALA A 274 24.54 -5.15 -15.19
CA ALA A 274 23.39 -4.96 -14.30
C ALA A 274 23.13 -6.18 -13.41
N GLU A 275 23.18 -7.39 -13.97
CA GLU A 275 22.96 -8.63 -13.23
C GLU A 275 24.07 -8.95 -12.24
N GLU A 276 25.32 -8.64 -12.59
CA GLU A 276 26.48 -8.78 -11.68
C GLU A 276 26.41 -7.78 -10.53
N ASN A 277 26.14 -6.51 -10.84
CA ASN A 277 26.22 -5.40 -9.88
C ASN A 277 24.90 -5.12 -9.15
N LYS A 278 23.82 -5.83 -9.48
CA LYS A 278 22.46 -5.66 -8.92
C LYS A 278 21.92 -4.24 -9.07
N VAL A 279 22.14 -3.65 -10.25
CA VAL A 279 21.69 -2.29 -10.60
C VAL A 279 20.86 -2.33 -11.88
N SER A 280 19.93 -1.39 -12.04
CA SER A 280 19.16 -1.28 -13.28
C SER A 280 18.58 0.11 -13.48
N ASN A 281 17.98 0.33 -14.65
CA ASN A 281 17.13 1.49 -14.93
C ASN A 281 15.96 1.10 -15.86
N GLY A 282 14.99 2.00 -16.00
CA GLY A 282 13.78 1.72 -16.77
C GLY A 282 14.03 1.35 -18.24
N ASP A 283 15.04 1.96 -18.87
CA ASP A 283 15.35 1.70 -20.28
C ASP A 283 15.96 0.31 -20.49
N LEU A 284 16.94 -0.09 -19.67
CA LEU A 284 17.51 -1.43 -19.71
C LEU A 284 16.45 -2.50 -19.42
N GLU A 285 15.59 -2.26 -18.44
CA GLU A 285 14.47 -3.15 -18.12
C GLU A 285 13.54 -3.33 -19.34
N ASP A 286 13.16 -2.24 -20.01
CA ASP A 286 12.28 -2.28 -21.19
C ASP A 286 12.95 -3.00 -22.36
N PHE A 287 14.19 -2.65 -22.70
CA PHE A 287 14.94 -3.31 -23.78
C PHE A 287 15.12 -4.80 -23.50
N THR A 288 15.42 -5.16 -22.26
CA THR A 288 15.55 -6.57 -21.87
C THR A 288 14.21 -7.30 -22.01
N ALA A 289 13.10 -6.70 -21.59
CA ALA A 289 11.78 -7.33 -21.66
C ALA A 289 11.34 -7.58 -23.11
N GLN A 290 11.63 -6.63 -24.00
CA GLN A 290 11.23 -6.65 -25.40
C GLN A 290 12.15 -7.54 -26.25
N LEU A 291 13.47 -7.37 -26.11
CA LEU A 291 14.45 -7.89 -27.07
C LEU A 291 15.18 -9.15 -26.59
N ILE A 292 15.22 -9.40 -25.27
CA ILE A 292 16.05 -10.47 -24.68
C ILE A 292 15.21 -11.50 -23.93
N SER A 293 14.62 -11.12 -22.80
CA SER A 293 13.86 -12.01 -21.93
C SER A 293 13.02 -11.23 -20.91
N LYS A 294 11.70 -11.46 -20.95
CA LYS A 294 10.76 -10.97 -19.93
C LYS A 294 11.14 -11.43 -18.51
N LYS A 295 11.67 -12.65 -18.37
CA LYS A 295 12.10 -13.19 -17.07
C LYS A 295 13.30 -12.41 -16.53
N ARG A 296 14.33 -12.15 -17.33
CA ARG A 296 15.49 -11.35 -16.90
C ARG A 296 15.09 -9.91 -16.57
N ALA A 297 14.21 -9.32 -17.37
CA ALA A 297 13.68 -7.97 -17.10
C ALA A 297 12.91 -7.88 -15.77
N LEU A 298 12.09 -8.89 -15.45
CA LEU A 298 11.42 -8.97 -14.16
C LEU A 298 12.43 -8.97 -13.00
N GLU A 299 13.51 -9.76 -13.13
CA GLU A 299 14.57 -9.83 -12.12
C GLU A 299 15.31 -8.50 -11.94
N LEU A 300 15.59 -7.79 -13.05
CA LEU A 300 16.17 -6.44 -13.00
C LEU A 300 15.27 -5.43 -12.27
N MET A 301 13.97 -5.42 -12.57
CA MET A 301 13.02 -4.51 -11.91
C MET A 301 12.97 -4.74 -10.40
N ARG A 302 13.05 -5.99 -9.96
CA ARG A 302 13.01 -6.39 -8.55
C ARG A 302 14.28 -6.01 -7.78
N GLN A 303 15.38 -5.70 -8.46
CA GLN A 303 16.62 -5.20 -7.85
C GLN A 303 16.59 -3.67 -7.63
N ASN A 304 15.71 -2.96 -8.34
CA ASN A 304 15.75 -1.50 -8.42
C ASN A 304 14.44 -0.86 -7.94
N ARG A 305 14.12 -0.98 -6.64
CA ARG A 305 12.91 -0.37 -6.08
C ARG A 305 12.90 1.15 -6.26
N GLN A 306 11.86 1.67 -6.91
CA GLN A 306 11.60 3.11 -6.99
C GLN A 306 10.89 3.59 -5.72
N VAL A 307 11.40 4.69 -5.16
CA VAL A 307 10.80 5.35 -3.99
C VAL A 307 10.26 6.71 -4.41
N GLY A 308 8.96 6.92 -4.19
CA GLY A 308 8.29 8.15 -4.60
C GLY A 308 8.72 9.33 -3.73
N THR A 309 9.08 10.44 -4.35
CA THR A 309 9.54 11.64 -3.64
C THR A 309 8.40 12.46 -3.03
N CYS A 310 7.19 12.38 -3.61
CA CYS A 310 5.98 13.01 -3.09
C CYS A 310 4.73 12.14 -3.33
N SER A 311 3.57 12.59 -2.84
CA SER A 311 2.31 11.82 -2.92
C SER A 311 1.81 11.64 -4.36
N PHE A 312 2.07 12.62 -5.24
CA PHE A 312 1.66 12.59 -6.66
C PHE A 312 2.64 11.85 -7.58
N ASP A 313 3.80 11.40 -7.08
CA ASP A 313 4.81 10.71 -7.87
C ASP A 313 4.34 9.32 -8.30
N ASN A 314 3.94 9.10 -9.56
CA ASN A 314 3.43 7.78 -9.96
C ASN A 314 4.53 6.74 -10.25
N GLY A 315 5.82 7.06 -10.11
CA GLY A 315 6.93 6.13 -10.40
C GLY A 315 6.79 4.76 -9.71
N PRO A 316 6.64 4.70 -8.37
CA PRO A 316 6.54 3.42 -7.65
C PRO A 316 5.34 2.57 -8.06
N ILE A 317 4.17 3.20 -8.28
CA ILE A 317 2.96 2.47 -8.67
C ILE A 317 3.05 1.98 -10.12
N ILE A 318 3.67 2.76 -11.01
CA ILE A 318 3.94 2.36 -12.40
C ILE A 318 4.93 1.19 -12.43
N GLN A 319 5.99 1.23 -11.62
CA GLN A 319 6.91 0.10 -11.50
C GLN A 319 6.19 -1.16 -11.00
N GLN A 320 5.40 -1.06 -9.93
CA GLN A 320 4.65 -2.20 -9.40
C GLN A 320 3.70 -2.79 -10.46
N LYS A 321 3.08 -1.95 -11.28
CA LYS A 321 2.25 -2.35 -12.42
C LYS A 321 3.04 -3.12 -13.48
N ARG A 322 4.23 -2.62 -13.86
CA ARG A 322 5.16 -3.28 -14.80
C ARG A 322 5.62 -4.64 -14.26
N ILE A 323 5.95 -4.72 -12.95
CA ILE A 323 6.31 -5.97 -12.28
C ILE A 323 5.14 -6.96 -12.33
N ALA A 324 3.92 -6.55 -11.95
CA ALA A 324 2.75 -7.42 -12.01
C ALA A 324 2.55 -7.96 -13.43
N SER A 325 2.62 -7.11 -14.45
CA SER A 325 2.43 -7.55 -15.84
C SER A 325 3.54 -8.48 -16.36
N LEU A 326 4.81 -8.23 -16.02
CA LEU A 326 5.88 -9.16 -16.39
C LEU A 326 5.79 -10.47 -15.63
N ALA A 327 5.41 -10.43 -14.34
CA ALA A 327 5.19 -11.62 -13.53
C ALA A 327 4.05 -12.49 -14.07
N SER A 328 2.95 -11.88 -14.55
CA SER A 328 1.87 -12.63 -15.21
C SER A 328 2.36 -13.33 -16.49
N LYS A 329 3.06 -12.59 -17.36
CA LYS A 329 3.63 -13.10 -18.63
C LYS A 329 4.68 -14.19 -18.43
N THR A 330 5.37 -14.18 -17.30
CA THR A 330 6.41 -15.16 -16.93
C THR A 330 5.90 -16.24 -15.98
N GLN A 331 4.60 -16.24 -15.66
CA GLN A 331 3.95 -17.20 -14.77
C GLN A 331 4.57 -17.25 -13.36
N ASN A 332 5.13 -16.12 -12.89
CA ASN A 332 5.61 -15.97 -11.53
C ASN A 332 4.44 -15.53 -10.64
N TRP A 333 3.60 -16.49 -10.22
CA TRP A 333 2.35 -16.25 -9.52
C TRP A 333 2.51 -15.35 -8.28
N ASP A 334 3.42 -15.71 -7.39
CA ASP A 334 3.57 -15.05 -6.09
C ASP A 334 3.95 -13.57 -6.25
N VAL A 335 4.85 -13.27 -7.20
CA VAL A 335 5.21 -11.89 -7.53
C VAL A 335 4.06 -11.18 -8.22
N PHE A 336 3.34 -11.86 -9.12
CA PHE A 336 2.19 -11.31 -9.85
C PHE A 336 1.08 -10.87 -8.90
N ILE A 337 0.51 -11.79 -8.11
CA ILE A 337 -0.68 -11.52 -7.28
C ILE A 337 -0.37 -10.48 -6.21
N LYS A 338 0.79 -10.58 -5.54
CA LYS A 338 1.19 -9.62 -4.52
C LYS A 338 1.46 -8.24 -5.11
N SER A 339 2.07 -8.17 -6.30
CA SER A 339 2.26 -6.90 -7.00
C SER A 339 0.94 -6.27 -7.45
N PHE A 340 0.02 -7.09 -7.96
CA PHE A 340 -1.30 -6.65 -8.36
C PHE A 340 -2.07 -6.05 -7.18
N LEU A 341 -2.12 -6.76 -6.06
CA LEU A 341 -2.79 -6.28 -4.86
C LEU A 341 -2.10 -5.05 -4.28
N ASN A 342 -0.76 -4.93 -4.39
CA ASN A 342 -0.06 -3.70 -4.01
C ASN A 342 -0.46 -2.51 -4.90
N VAL A 343 -0.68 -2.73 -6.20
CA VAL A 343 -1.23 -1.69 -7.08
C VAL A 343 -2.64 -1.30 -6.65
N MET A 344 -3.50 -2.30 -6.41
CA MET A 344 -4.89 -2.11 -5.97
C MET A 344 -4.95 -1.29 -4.66
N ASN A 345 -4.12 -1.65 -3.68
CA ASN A 345 -4.07 -1.04 -2.36
C ASN A 345 -3.25 0.25 -2.29
N ASP A 346 -2.58 0.66 -3.37
CA ASP A 346 -1.56 1.72 -3.36
C ASP A 346 -0.47 1.50 -2.30
N ASN A 347 -0.11 0.22 -2.08
CA ASN A 347 0.89 -0.22 -1.11
C ASN A 347 2.29 -0.20 -1.75
N VAL A 348 2.84 1.01 -1.93
CA VAL A 348 4.15 1.25 -2.56
C VAL A 348 4.99 2.25 -1.75
N SER A 349 6.31 2.22 -1.92
CA SER A 349 7.25 3.06 -1.15
C SER A 349 7.20 4.54 -1.57
N ARG A 350 6.91 5.43 -0.60
CA ARG A 350 6.83 6.90 -0.78
C ARG A 350 7.34 7.64 0.45
N ASN A 351 8.01 8.77 0.25
CA ASN A 351 8.48 9.64 1.34
C ASN A 351 7.35 10.47 1.97
N ALA A 352 6.36 10.86 1.16
CA ALA A 352 5.17 11.57 1.61
C ALA A 352 3.94 11.01 0.89
N ASN A 353 2.87 10.75 1.62
CA ASN A 353 1.63 10.22 1.07
C ASN A 353 0.43 11.05 1.55
N SER A 354 -0.51 11.30 0.65
CA SER A 354 -1.76 12.00 0.96
C SER A 354 -2.96 11.16 0.54
N ASN A 355 -4.00 11.15 1.36
CA ASN A 355 -5.22 10.37 1.08
C ASN A 355 -5.87 10.79 -0.25
N ILE A 356 -5.76 12.06 -0.64
CA ILE A 356 -6.28 12.58 -1.93
C ILE A 356 -5.61 11.88 -3.12
N ALA A 357 -4.28 11.80 -3.13
CA ALA A 357 -3.55 11.19 -4.23
C ALA A 357 -3.81 9.68 -4.30
N SER A 358 -3.87 9.00 -3.16
CA SER A 358 -4.20 7.57 -3.10
C SER A 358 -5.62 7.31 -3.62
N ASN A 359 -6.61 8.09 -3.19
CA ASN A 359 -8.01 7.91 -3.60
C ASN A 359 -8.23 8.13 -5.10
N ALA A 360 -7.41 8.94 -5.76
CA ALA A 360 -7.51 9.15 -7.21
C ALA A 360 -7.05 7.93 -8.04
N ARG A 361 -6.18 7.05 -7.49
CA ARG A 361 -5.62 5.92 -8.24
C ARG A 361 -6.64 4.79 -8.44
N LYS A 362 -6.64 4.18 -9.63
CA LYS A 362 -7.52 3.04 -9.98
C LYS A 362 -7.11 1.78 -9.23
N THR A 363 -8.06 0.86 -9.02
CA THR A 363 -7.84 -0.43 -8.34
C THR A 363 -7.48 -1.55 -9.31
N TYR A 364 -7.85 -1.42 -10.59
CA TYR A 364 -7.69 -2.44 -11.64
C TYR A 364 -8.39 -3.78 -11.36
N ILE A 365 -9.25 -3.84 -10.34
CA ILE A 365 -9.88 -5.08 -9.88
C ILE A 365 -10.67 -5.83 -10.97
N GLU A 366 -11.28 -5.10 -11.92
CA GLU A 366 -11.96 -5.67 -13.10
C GLU A 366 -11.06 -6.62 -13.91
N GLU A 367 -9.74 -6.40 -13.92
CA GLU A 367 -8.80 -7.30 -14.58
C GLU A 367 -8.57 -8.58 -13.78
N LEU A 368 -8.42 -8.46 -12.46
CA LEU A 368 -8.28 -9.63 -11.58
C LEU A 368 -9.55 -10.49 -11.62
N ALA A 369 -10.70 -9.85 -11.80
CA ALA A 369 -12.00 -10.51 -11.91
C ALA A 369 -12.20 -11.35 -13.17
N LYS A 370 -11.31 -11.23 -14.15
CA LYS A 370 -11.30 -12.10 -15.33
C LYS A 370 -10.63 -13.44 -15.06
N LEU A 371 -9.93 -13.58 -13.94
CA LEU A 371 -9.31 -14.84 -13.52
C LEU A 371 -10.33 -15.69 -12.75
N ASP A 372 -10.14 -17.00 -12.77
CA ASP A 372 -10.95 -17.99 -12.04
C ASP A 372 -10.60 -17.99 -10.53
N LEU A 373 -10.63 -16.81 -9.90
CA LEU A 373 -10.35 -16.59 -8.47
C LEU A 373 -11.61 -16.23 -7.71
N ASP A 374 -11.73 -16.73 -6.48
CA ASP A 374 -12.68 -16.18 -5.51
C ASP A 374 -12.20 -14.81 -4.98
N ILE A 375 -12.61 -13.74 -5.67
CA ILE A 375 -12.21 -12.36 -5.35
C ILE A 375 -12.70 -11.94 -3.97
N ASP A 376 -13.93 -12.33 -3.60
CA ASP A 376 -14.54 -11.93 -2.34
C ASP A 376 -13.73 -12.47 -1.16
N LYS A 377 -13.25 -13.72 -1.25
CA LYS A 377 -12.33 -14.28 -0.25
C LYS A 377 -11.06 -13.47 -0.11
N ILE A 378 -10.45 -13.00 -1.21
CA ILE A 378 -9.22 -12.19 -1.18
C ILE A 378 -9.50 -10.80 -0.58
N LEU A 379 -10.52 -10.12 -1.08
CA LEU A 379 -10.83 -8.75 -0.68
C LEU A 379 -11.25 -8.68 0.78
N LEU A 380 -12.13 -9.58 1.22
CA LEU A 380 -12.61 -9.61 2.60
C LEU A 380 -11.57 -10.23 3.53
N GLY A 381 -10.93 -11.34 3.11
CA GLY A 381 -9.90 -12.01 3.91
C GLY A 381 -8.72 -11.08 4.24
N SER A 382 -8.23 -10.32 3.25
CA SER A 382 -7.18 -9.32 3.47
C SER A 382 -7.61 -8.08 4.28
N ASN A 383 -8.92 -7.88 4.52
CA ASN A 383 -9.41 -6.75 5.30
C ASN A 383 -9.50 -7.03 6.80
N VAL A 384 -9.65 -8.30 7.18
CA VAL A 384 -9.87 -8.69 8.57
C VAL A 384 -8.61 -8.42 9.38
N ARG A 385 -8.74 -7.66 10.46
CA ARG A 385 -7.63 -7.44 11.40
C ARG A 385 -7.60 -8.58 12.42
N ILE A 386 -6.44 -9.23 12.53
CA ILE A 386 -6.20 -10.38 13.39
C ILE A 386 -5.10 -10.08 14.40
N GLU A 387 -5.11 -10.76 15.54
CA GLU A 387 -4.08 -10.63 16.59
C GLU A 387 -2.77 -11.34 16.24
N ASP A 388 -2.79 -12.32 15.33
CA ASP A 388 -1.68 -13.26 15.12
C ASP A 388 -0.34 -12.56 14.82
N ALA A 389 0.57 -12.61 15.78
CA ALA A 389 1.90 -12.01 15.72
C ALA A 389 2.94 -12.93 15.05
N THR A 390 2.59 -14.20 14.77
CA THR A 390 3.51 -15.22 14.28
C THR A 390 3.36 -15.47 12.78
N ARG A 391 2.14 -15.36 12.25
CA ARG A 391 1.87 -15.54 10.81
C ARG A 391 1.94 -14.21 10.09
N LYS A 392 2.60 -14.22 8.92
CA LYS A 392 2.49 -13.11 7.98
C LYS A 392 1.13 -13.19 7.32
N HIS A 393 0.43 -12.07 7.27
CA HIS A 393 -0.85 -11.94 6.58
C HIS A 393 -0.80 -10.77 5.59
N TYR A 394 -1.47 -10.90 4.45
CA TYR A 394 -1.58 -9.79 3.50
C TYR A 394 -2.74 -8.86 3.87
N PHE A 395 -2.42 -7.70 4.45
CA PHE A 395 -3.42 -6.71 4.83
C PHE A 395 -3.70 -5.70 3.69
N SER A 396 -4.97 -5.57 3.33
CA SER A 396 -5.48 -4.54 2.42
C SER A 396 -6.02 -3.32 3.18
N ASP A 397 -6.18 -2.22 2.43
CA ASP A 397 -6.82 -1.00 2.92
C ASP A 397 -8.34 -1.06 2.67
N GLY A 398 -9.14 -0.79 3.70
CA GLY A 398 -10.60 -0.89 3.62
C GLY A 398 -11.22 0.09 2.62
N SER A 399 -10.66 1.29 2.47
CA SER A 399 -11.15 2.26 1.47
C SER A 399 -10.85 1.80 0.04
N LYS A 400 -9.74 1.09 -0.17
CA LYS A 400 -9.36 0.50 -1.46
C LYS A 400 -10.23 -0.69 -1.81
N ILE A 401 -10.58 -1.52 -0.83
CA ILE A 401 -11.54 -2.62 -1.02
C ILE A 401 -12.92 -2.08 -1.37
N ALA A 402 -13.41 -1.07 -0.63
CA ALA A 402 -14.69 -0.44 -0.95
C ALA A 402 -14.69 0.13 -2.37
N LYS A 403 -13.59 0.80 -2.78
CA LYS A 403 -13.42 1.27 -4.16
C LYS A 403 -13.33 0.13 -5.17
N ALA A 404 -12.73 -1.01 -4.82
CA ALA A 404 -12.66 -2.17 -5.68
C ALA A 404 -14.06 -2.73 -5.95
N TYR A 405 -14.88 -2.96 -4.92
CA TYR A 405 -16.28 -3.34 -5.10
C TYR A 405 -17.07 -2.31 -5.91
N ALA A 406 -16.84 -1.01 -5.69
CA ALA A 406 -17.49 0.04 -6.48
C ALA A 406 -17.10 0.04 -7.97
N ASN A 407 -15.96 -0.55 -8.35
CA ASN A 407 -15.56 -0.71 -9.75
C ASN A 407 -16.02 -2.06 -10.36
N LEU A 408 -16.43 -3.03 -9.54
CA LEU A 408 -16.95 -4.32 -10.01
C LEU A 408 -18.45 -4.28 -10.34
N ASN A 409 -19.18 -3.34 -9.72
CA ASN A 409 -20.58 -3.03 -10.00
C ASN A 409 -20.69 -1.97 -11.10
#